data_AF-A0A7C4TGN4-F1
#
_entry.id   AF-A0A7C4TGN4-F1
#
_cell.length_a   1.000
_cell.length_b   1.000
_cell.length_c   1.000
_cell.angle_alpha   90.00
_cell.angle_beta   90.00
_cell.angle_gamma   90.00
#
_symmetry.space_group_name_H-M   'P 1'
#
loop_
_entity.id
_entity.type
_entity.pdbx_description
1 polymer ?
#
loop_
_entity_poly.entity_id
_entity_poly.type
_entity_poly.pdbx_seq_one_letter_code
_entity_poly.pdbx_strand_id
1 'polypeptide(L)'
;MEPFYFKSYDRIVGKAETPEELLSEMKRLENTDPFCVEYHVSEGHISTWLKGYGMPDLAVKIEGTRDPKAVINILEAEIGGQAHSPQHRKGTRGGPHSGKRGPGNHRGTH
;
A
#
# COMPACT_ATOMS: atom_id res chain seq x y z
N MET A 1 4.32 -9.57 20.02
CA MET A 1 3.10 -9.42 19.21
C MET A 1 2.63 -10.81 18.81
N GLU A 2 1.32 -11.05 18.65
CA GLU A 2 0.81 -12.37 18.30
C GLU A 2 1.00 -12.71 16.81
N PRO A 3 1.39 -13.96 16.49
CA PRO A 3 1.48 -14.43 15.11
C PRO A 3 0.12 -14.42 14.40
N PHE A 4 0.15 -14.17 13.10
CA PHE A 4 -0.99 -14.39 12.24
C PHE A 4 -1.10 -15.87 11.89
N TYR A 5 -2.30 -16.43 12.00
CA TYR A 5 -2.58 -17.80 11.59
C TYR A 5 -3.58 -17.81 10.45
N PHE A 6 -3.18 -18.38 9.32
CA PHE A 6 -4.10 -18.65 8.22
C PHE A 6 -4.92 -19.90 8.57
N LYS A 7 -6.22 -19.71 8.75
CA LYS A 7 -7.16 -20.80 9.04
C LYS A 7 -8.04 -21.10 7.83
N SER A 8 -7.94 -22.30 7.30
CA SER A 8 -8.87 -22.81 6.28
C SER A 8 -9.82 -23.77 6.98
N TYR A 9 -11.10 -23.38 7.06
CA TYR A 9 -12.12 -24.05 7.87
C TYR A 9 -11.71 -24.10 9.36
N ASP A 10 -11.22 -25.25 9.84
CA ASP A 10 -10.79 -25.48 11.23
C ASP A 10 -9.29 -25.84 11.33
N ARG A 11 -8.55 -25.74 10.22
CA ARG A 11 -7.13 -26.12 10.16
C ARG A 11 -6.25 -24.90 9.96
N ILE A 12 -5.17 -24.82 10.73
CA ILE A 12 -4.10 -23.87 10.49
C ILE A 12 -3.32 -24.36 9.28
N VAL A 13 -3.36 -23.60 8.19
CA VAL A 13 -2.69 -23.92 6.92
C VAL A 13 -1.45 -23.06 6.68
N GLY A 14 -1.23 -22.05 7.52
CA GLY A 14 -0.06 -21.18 7.49
C GLY A 14 0.07 -20.35 8.77
N LYS A 15 1.29 -19.86 9.04
CA LYS A 15 1.62 -18.99 10.18
C LYS A 15 2.60 -17.93 9.69
N ALA A 16 2.42 -16.69 10.15
CA ALA A 16 3.37 -15.61 9.93
C ALA A 16 3.63 -14.83 11.23
N GLU A 17 4.90 -14.61 11.55
CA GLU A 17 5.35 -13.79 12.67
C GLU A 17 5.78 -12.40 12.21
N THR A 18 6.20 -12.26 10.95
CA THR A 18 6.59 -10.98 10.34
C THR A 18 5.76 -10.67 9.07
N PRO A 19 5.72 -9.40 8.62
CA PRO A 19 5.08 -9.02 7.37
C PRO A 19 5.68 -9.74 6.15
N GLU A 20 6.98 -10.04 6.16
CA GLU A 20 7.64 -10.77 5.07
C GLU A 20 7.19 -12.22 5.00
N GLU A 21 7.02 -12.87 6.16
CA GLU A 21 6.44 -14.20 6.25
C GLU A 21 4.96 -14.19 5.85
N LEU A 22 4.21 -13.16 6.26
CA LEU A 22 2.82 -12.97 5.87
C LEU A 22 2.68 -12.91 4.34
N LEU A 23 3.51 -12.09 3.69
CA LEU A 23 3.54 -11.99 2.22
C LEU A 23 3.91 -13.32 1.56
N SER A 24 4.93 -14.02 2.08
CA SER A 24 5.34 -15.31 1.54
C SER A 24 4.24 -16.36 1.67
N GLU A 25 3.58 -16.43 2.83
CA GLU A 25 2.48 -17.35 3.07
C GLU A 25 1.25 -17.02 2.22
N MET A 26 0.91 -15.73 2.04
CA MET A 26 -0.17 -15.33 1.14
C MET A 26 0.11 -15.76 -0.31
N LYS A 27 1.35 -15.59 -0.80
CA LYS A 27 1.73 -16.04 -2.15
C LYS A 27 1.66 -17.56 -2.30
N ARG A 28 2.11 -18.30 -1.27
CA ARG A 28 2.04 -19.76 -1.26
C ARG A 28 0.58 -20.22 -1.28
N LEU A 29 -0.25 -19.67 -0.39
CA LEU A 29 -1.65 -20.03 -0.24
C LEU A 29 -2.49 -19.60 -1.44
N GLU A 30 -2.19 -18.50 -2.12
CA GLU A 30 -2.89 -18.12 -3.36
C GLU A 30 -2.77 -19.22 -4.45
N ASN A 31 -1.69 -20.00 -4.44
CA ASN A 31 -1.49 -21.11 -5.38
C ASN A 31 -2.03 -22.45 -4.85
N THR A 32 -2.03 -22.68 -3.53
CA THR A 32 -2.41 -23.98 -2.94
C THR A 32 -3.83 -24.02 -2.37
N ASP A 33 -4.31 -22.92 -1.80
CA ASP A 33 -5.64 -22.75 -1.20
C ASP A 33 -6.12 -21.28 -1.30
N PRO A 34 -6.53 -20.84 -2.50
CA PRO A 34 -6.88 -19.44 -2.75
C PRO A 34 -8.10 -18.97 -1.93
N PHE A 35 -9.02 -19.88 -1.61
CA PHE A 35 -10.20 -19.56 -0.80
C PHE A 35 -9.84 -19.13 0.62
N CYS A 36 -8.76 -19.70 1.19
CA CYS A 36 -8.26 -19.27 2.49
C CYS A 36 -7.78 -17.81 2.45
N VAL A 37 -7.03 -17.43 1.41
CA VAL A 37 -6.53 -16.05 1.26
C VAL A 37 -7.68 -15.08 1.03
N GLU A 38 -8.61 -15.42 0.12
CA GLU A 38 -9.80 -14.62 -0.18
C GLU A 38 -10.65 -14.36 1.07
N TYR A 39 -10.84 -15.37 1.91
CA TYR A 39 -11.56 -15.23 3.16
C TYR A 39 -10.89 -14.23 4.12
N HIS A 40 -9.59 -14.38 4.40
CA HIS A 40 -8.90 -13.48 5.33
C HIS A 40 -8.76 -12.05 4.80
N VAL A 41 -8.65 -11.89 3.47
CA VAL A 41 -8.62 -10.58 2.81
C VAL A 41 -9.98 -9.92 2.89
N SER A 42 -11.06 -10.63 2.54
CA SER A 42 -12.42 -10.10 2.53
C SER A 42 -12.92 -9.71 3.92
N GLU A 43 -12.56 -10.48 4.94
CA GLU A 43 -12.91 -10.18 6.34
C GLU A 43 -12.04 -9.07 6.97
N GLY A 44 -10.98 -8.63 6.28
CA GLY A 44 -10.07 -7.61 6.81
C GLY A 44 -9.19 -8.11 7.97
N HIS A 45 -8.98 -9.42 8.10
CA HIS A 45 -8.09 -9.99 9.10
C HIS A 45 -6.64 -9.52 8.88
N ILE A 46 -6.23 -9.45 7.61
CA ILE A 46 -4.87 -9.03 7.22
C ILE A 46 -4.61 -7.57 7.61
N SER A 47 -5.53 -6.66 7.30
CA SER A 47 -5.39 -5.24 7.66
C SER A 47 -5.40 -5.04 9.17
N THR A 48 -6.27 -5.77 9.89
CA THR A 48 -6.34 -5.71 11.36
C THR A 48 -5.03 -6.16 12.01
N TRP A 49 -4.46 -7.27 11.53
CA TRP A 49 -3.16 -7.75 12.02
C TRP A 49 -2.04 -6.76 11.76
N LEU A 50 -1.97 -6.16 10.57
CA LEU A 50 -0.96 -5.13 10.23
C LEU A 50 -1.10 -3.86 11.09
N LYS A 51 -2.33 -3.43 11.42
CA LYS A 51 -2.55 -2.34 12.39
C LYS A 51 -1.93 -2.70 13.75
N GLY A 52 -2.18 -3.92 14.23
CA GLY A 52 -1.58 -4.44 15.47
C GLY A 52 -0.06 -4.59 15.42
N TYR A 53 0.51 -4.82 14.22
CA TYR A 53 1.96 -4.95 14.00
C TYR A 53 2.71 -3.63 14.10
N GLY A 54 1.99 -2.51 14.01
CA GLY A 54 2.61 -1.19 13.90
C GLY A 54 2.82 -0.74 12.45
N MET A 55 2.07 -1.29 11.50
CA MET A 55 2.02 -0.85 10.10
C MET A 55 0.64 -0.27 9.73
N PRO A 56 0.15 0.78 10.42
CA PRO A 56 -1.19 1.32 10.21
C PRO A 56 -1.38 1.90 8.81
N ASP A 57 -0.37 2.55 8.23
CA ASP A 57 -0.43 3.09 6.87
C ASP A 57 -0.64 2.00 5.82
N LEU A 58 0.07 0.88 5.96
CA LEU A 58 -0.08 -0.28 5.07
C LEU A 58 -1.46 -0.91 5.23
N ALA A 59 -1.93 -1.03 6.48
CA ALA A 59 -3.24 -1.58 6.75
C ALA A 59 -4.37 -0.74 6.13
N VAL A 60 -4.29 0.59 6.18
CA VAL A 60 -5.25 1.49 5.54
C VAL A 60 -5.22 1.36 4.01
N LYS A 61 -4.04 1.13 3.41
CA LYS A 61 -3.93 0.92 1.95
C LYS A 61 -4.68 -0.32 1.46
N ILE A 62 -4.70 -1.38 2.25
CA ILE A 62 -5.37 -2.65 1.88
C ILE A 62 -6.78 -2.78 2.47
N GLU A 63 -7.17 -1.89 3.38
CA GLU A 63 -8.49 -1.89 4.02
C GLU A 63 -9.61 -1.76 2.98
N GLY A 64 -10.57 -2.68 3.02
CA GLY A 64 -11.68 -2.73 2.07
C GLY A 64 -11.35 -3.35 0.71
N THR A 65 -10.09 -3.73 0.46
CA THR A 65 -9.73 -4.48 -0.74
C THR A 65 -10.15 -5.94 -0.59
N ARG A 66 -10.95 -6.46 -1.53
CA ARG A 66 -11.44 -7.85 -1.53
C ARG A 66 -10.69 -8.77 -2.48
N ASP A 67 -9.81 -8.21 -3.33
CA ASP A 67 -9.03 -8.97 -4.29
C ASP A 67 -7.69 -9.42 -3.67
N PRO A 68 -7.46 -10.73 -3.49
CA PRO A 68 -6.23 -11.24 -2.87
C PRO A 68 -4.96 -10.80 -3.60
N LYS A 69 -5.00 -10.81 -4.93
CA LYS A 69 -3.85 -10.45 -5.78
C LYS A 69 -3.48 -8.97 -5.63
N ALA A 70 -4.48 -8.09 -5.57
CA ALA A 70 -4.26 -6.68 -5.30
C ALA A 70 -3.61 -6.46 -3.93
N VAL A 71 -4.07 -7.16 -2.89
CA VAL A 71 -3.45 -7.09 -1.56
C VAL A 71 -2.00 -7.58 -1.60
N ILE A 72 -1.74 -8.74 -2.21
CA ILE A 72 -0.38 -9.29 -2.36
C ILE A 72 0.54 -8.29 -3.07
N ASN A 73 0.09 -7.67 -4.15
CA ASN A 73 0.87 -6.68 -4.90
C ASN A 73 1.18 -5.43 -4.06
N ILE A 74 0.21 -4.93 -3.27
CA ILE A 74 0.43 -3.79 -2.37
C ILE A 74 1.45 -4.17 -1.28
N LEU A 75 1.28 -5.34 -0.67
CA LEU A 75 2.22 -5.85 0.34
C LEU A 75 3.62 -6.03 -0.24
N GLU A 76 3.75 -6.56 -1.45
CA GLU A 76 5.04 -6.70 -2.14
C GLU A 76 5.71 -5.35 -2.39
N ALA A 77 4.96 -4.35 -2.86
CA ALA A 77 5.48 -3.02 -3.10
C ALA A 77 5.96 -2.33 -1.81
N GLU A 78 5.31 -2.57 -0.69
CA GLU A 78 5.57 -1.86 0.57
C GLU A 78 6.61 -2.58 1.44
N ILE A 79 6.58 -3.92 1.45
CA ILE A 79 7.49 -4.76 2.23
C ILE A 79 8.78 -5.01 1.43
N GLY A 80 8.68 -5.32 0.13
CA GLY A 80 9.83 -5.46 -0.75
C GLY A 80 10.47 -4.13 -1.14
N GLY A 81 9.69 -3.03 -1.09
CA GLY A 81 10.13 -1.68 -1.44
C GLY A 81 10.91 -0.93 -0.37
N GLN A 82 11.19 -1.50 0.81
CA GLN A 82 12.10 -0.88 1.78
C GLN A 82 13.55 -0.72 1.27
N ALA A 83 13.89 -1.26 0.10
CA ALA A 83 15.12 -0.92 -0.62
C ALA A 83 15.05 0.40 -1.40
N HIS A 84 13.88 0.97 -1.68
CA HIS A 84 13.72 2.27 -2.34
C HIS A 84 12.43 2.98 -1.90
N SER A 85 12.54 3.86 -0.90
CA SER A 85 11.64 5.00 -0.76
C SER A 85 12.37 6.25 -1.24
N PRO A 86 11.68 7.18 -1.94
CA PRO A 86 10.69 7.97 -1.24
C PRO A 86 9.33 8.08 -1.94
N GLN A 87 8.33 7.97 -1.07
CA GLN A 87 6.95 8.37 -1.23
C GLN A 87 6.81 9.90 -1.40
N HIS A 88 5.68 10.30 -1.99
CA HIS A 88 4.98 11.57 -1.75
C HIS A 88 5.36 12.80 -2.60
N ARG A 89 4.69 12.95 -3.74
CA ARG A 89 4.15 14.26 -4.17
C ARG A 89 2.72 14.13 -4.70
N LYS A 90 1.73 14.18 -3.78
CA LYS A 90 0.44 14.81 -4.05
C LYS A 90 0.51 16.21 -3.45
N GLY A 91 0.64 17.21 -4.31
CA GLY A 91 0.69 18.63 -3.94
C GLY A 91 0.13 19.48 -5.07
N THR A 92 -1.21 19.60 -5.06
CA THR A 92 -2.01 20.79 -5.40
C THR A 92 -1.80 21.54 -6.73
N ARG A 93 -2.91 21.59 -7.48
CA ARG A 93 -3.32 22.64 -8.41
C ARG A 93 -3.00 24.03 -7.82
N GLY A 94 -2.30 24.86 -8.58
CA GLY A 94 -2.10 26.28 -8.28
C GLY A 94 -1.47 26.98 -9.47
N GLY A 95 -2.27 27.49 -10.39
CA GLY A 95 -1.78 28.44 -11.38
C GLY A 95 -1.44 29.78 -10.73
N PRO A 96 -0.72 30.66 -11.45
CA PRO A 96 -0.96 32.09 -11.33
C PRO A 96 -1.40 32.65 -12.68
N HIS A 97 -2.66 33.09 -12.70
CA HIS A 97 -3.14 34.09 -13.62
C HIS A 97 -2.59 35.46 -13.17
N SER A 98 -2.07 36.21 -14.15
CA SER A 98 -2.00 37.68 -14.18
C SER A 98 -1.05 38.42 -13.22
N GLY A 99 -0.08 39.14 -13.80
CA GLY A 99 0.73 40.14 -13.11
C GLY A 99 1.43 41.08 -14.08
N LYS A 100 0.72 42.14 -14.45
CA LYS A 100 1.14 43.31 -15.25
C LYS A 100 2.57 43.80 -14.94
N ARG A 101 3.29 44.32 -15.96
CA ARG A 101 3.72 45.73 -16.12
C ARG A 101 4.87 45.88 -17.12
N GLY A 102 4.71 46.77 -18.10
CA GLY A 102 5.82 47.33 -18.89
C GLY A 102 6.76 48.18 -18.04
N PRO A 103 7.83 48.73 -18.64
CA PRO A 103 7.63 49.97 -19.38
C PRO A 103 8.34 50.01 -20.73
N GLY A 104 7.79 50.80 -21.65
CA GLY A 104 8.53 51.28 -22.80
C GLY A 104 9.62 52.27 -22.38
N ASN A 105 10.66 52.36 -23.19
CA ASN A 105 11.41 53.60 -23.29
C ASN A 105 11.76 53.87 -24.76
N HIS A 106 11.31 55.03 -25.21
CA HIS A 106 11.57 55.65 -26.51
C HIS A 106 13.00 56.23 -26.58
N ARG A 107 13.43 56.49 -27.83
CA ARG A 107 14.36 57.58 -28.27
C ARG A 107 15.85 57.26 -28.10
N GLY A 108 16.76 57.49 -29.04
CA GLY A 108 16.75 58.10 -30.38
C GLY A 108 18.21 58.35 -30.80
N THR A 109 18.40 58.68 -32.09
CA THR A 109 19.56 59.40 -32.69
C THR A 109 20.96 58.78 -32.58
N HIS A 110 21.53 58.34 -33.71
CA HIS A 110 22.48 59.13 -34.50
C HIS A 110 22.54 58.60 -35.94
#